data_AF-A0A6L9QWE2-F1
#
_entry.id   AF-A0A6L9QWE2-F1
#
_cell.length_a   1.000
_cell.length_b   1.000
_cell.length_c   1.000
_cell.angle_alpha   90.00
_cell.angle_beta   90.00
_cell.angle_gamma   90.00
#
_symmetry.space_group_name_H-M   'P 1'
#
loop_
_entity.id
_entity.type
_entity.pdbx_description
1 polymer ?
#
loop_
_entity_poly.entity_id
_entity_poly.type
_entity_poly.pdbx_seq_one_letter_code
_entity_poly.pdbx_strand_id
1 'polypeptide(L)'
;METFHYLAQCPYPFVWQELAANPNTPADVLQDLCSKRDSEWNDSRLLRLLAEHPNADRAVLLKVLAQLEARLLTATSRPYAAVLALAARPELTPKELQPLATLPGASPRMRTGLSRRLANRAPKNP
;
A
#
# COMPACT_ATOMS: atom_id res chain seq x y z
N MET A 1 -18.16 17.69 5.45
CA MET A 1 -17.05 16.72 5.48
C MET A 1 -17.43 15.40 6.17
N GLU A 2 -18.69 15.18 6.55
CA GLU A 2 -19.11 13.96 7.27
C GLU A 2 -19.38 12.75 6.35
N THR A 3 -19.52 12.97 5.04
CA THR A 3 -19.91 11.91 4.08
C THR A 3 -18.84 10.85 3.87
N PHE A 4 -17.55 11.21 3.81
CA PHE A 4 -16.48 10.22 3.62
C PHE A 4 -16.31 9.32 4.84
N HIS A 5 -16.41 9.88 6.04
CA HIS A 5 -16.37 9.13 7.29
C HIS A 5 -17.54 8.16 7.40
N TYR A 6 -18.74 8.59 7.02
CA TYR A 6 -19.91 7.72 6.94
C TYR A 6 -19.70 6.56 5.95
N LEU A 7 -19.19 6.85 4.75
CA LEU A 7 -18.90 5.81 3.75
C LEU A 7 -17.80 4.83 4.19
N ALA A 8 -16.80 5.30 4.95
CA ALA A 8 -15.75 4.44 5.49
C ALA A 8 -16.28 3.46 6.56
N GLN A 9 -17.43 3.75 7.18
CA GLN A 9 -18.09 2.86 8.13
C GLN A 9 -18.92 1.77 7.45
N CYS A 10 -19.24 1.90 6.15
CA CYS A 10 -19.99 0.88 5.44
C CYS A 10 -19.25 -0.48 5.48
N PRO A 11 -19.97 -1.61 5.61
CA PRO A 11 -19.37 -2.94 5.69
C PRO A 11 -18.92 -3.47 4.32
N TYR A 12 -19.03 -2.67 3.26
CA TYR A 12 -18.88 -3.12 1.89
C TYR A 12 -17.46 -2.84 1.35
N PRO A 13 -16.70 -3.87 0.96
CA PRO A 13 -15.31 -3.71 0.49
C PRO A 13 -15.17 -2.84 -0.76
N PHE A 14 -16.18 -2.88 -1.65
CA PHE A 14 -16.17 -2.03 -2.84
C PHE A 14 -16.24 -0.54 -2.48
N VAL A 15 -16.96 -0.16 -1.41
CA VAL A 15 -17.02 1.24 -0.96
C VAL A 15 -15.65 1.73 -0.50
N TRP A 16 -14.91 0.90 0.23
CA TRP A 16 -13.54 1.22 0.63
C TRP A 16 -12.61 1.39 -0.57
N GLN A 17 -12.77 0.55 -1.59
CA GLN A 17 -11.99 0.65 -2.82
C GLN A 17 -12.33 1.92 -3.60
N GLU A 18 -13.60 2.30 -3.70
CA GLU A 18 -14.01 3.55 -4.34
C GLU A 18 -13.47 4.77 -3.58
N LEU A 19 -13.51 4.75 -2.25
CA LEU A 19 -12.89 5.78 -1.42
C LEU A 19 -11.38 5.86 -1.66
N ALA A 20 -10.68 4.73 -1.68
CA ALA A 20 -9.24 4.68 -1.94
C ALA A 20 -8.86 4.93 -3.41
N ALA A 21 -9.81 4.97 -4.35
CA ALA A 21 -9.59 5.35 -5.73
C ALA A 21 -9.90 6.84 -5.98
N ASN A 22 -10.74 7.44 -5.14
CA ASN A 22 -11.15 8.83 -5.29
C ASN A 22 -10.05 9.79 -4.82
N PRO A 23 -9.42 10.58 -5.72
CA PRO A 23 -8.30 11.46 -5.38
C PRO A 23 -8.67 12.59 -4.39
N ASN A 24 -9.96 12.84 -4.17
CA ASN A 24 -10.43 13.83 -3.19
C ASN A 24 -10.58 13.25 -1.77
N THR A 25 -10.35 11.94 -1.58
CA THR A 25 -10.45 11.33 -0.26
C THR A 25 -9.33 11.86 0.64
N PRO A 26 -9.68 12.36 1.82
CA PRO A 26 -8.71 12.95 2.74
C PRO A 26 -7.89 11.87 3.47
N ALA A 27 -6.69 12.24 3.92
CA ALA A 27 -5.71 11.30 4.47
C ALA A 27 -6.17 10.61 5.76
N ASP A 28 -6.98 11.29 6.58
CA ASP A 28 -7.60 10.72 7.78
C ASP A 28 -8.52 9.54 7.44
N VAL A 29 -9.35 9.67 6.41
CA VAL A 29 -10.21 8.58 5.94
C VAL A 29 -9.38 7.44 5.35
N LEU A 30 -8.34 7.74 4.57
CA LEU A 30 -7.42 6.71 4.06
C LEU A 30 -6.74 5.94 5.20
N GLN A 31 -6.43 6.61 6.31
CA GLN A 31 -5.85 6.00 7.50
C GLN A 31 -6.82 5.00 8.16
N ASP A 32 -8.11 5.31 8.18
CA ASP A 32 -9.15 4.41 8.69
C ASP A 32 -9.31 3.18 7.78
N LEU A 33 -9.21 3.36 6.46
CA LEU A 33 -9.29 2.27 5.49
C LEU A 33 -8.16 1.24 5.65
N CYS A 34 -6.97 1.64 6.11
CA CYS A 34 -5.86 0.72 6.38
C CYS A 34 -6.21 -0.39 7.39
N SER A 35 -7.20 -0.16 8.26
CA SER A 35 -7.63 -1.12 9.28
C SER A 35 -8.74 -2.06 8.81
N LYS A 36 -9.34 -1.80 7.63
CA LYS A 36 -10.45 -2.60 7.09
C LYS A 36 -9.97 -3.92 6.51
N ARG A 37 -10.72 -4.99 6.78
CA ARG A 37 -10.43 -6.35 6.31
C ARG A 37 -11.68 -6.98 5.76
N ASP A 38 -11.51 -7.75 4.70
CA ASP A 38 -12.55 -8.58 4.11
C ASP A 38 -11.95 -9.90 3.62
N SER A 39 -11.64 -10.01 2.33
CA SER A 39 -11.04 -11.17 1.70
C SER A 39 -9.64 -10.82 1.21
N GLU A 40 -8.81 -11.85 1.02
CA GLU A 40 -7.43 -11.65 0.55
C GLU A 40 -7.36 -10.83 -0.74
N TRP A 41 -8.28 -11.08 -1.67
CA TRP A 41 -8.38 -10.34 -2.92
C TRP A 41 -8.75 -8.87 -2.67
N ASN A 42 -9.83 -8.61 -1.92
CA ASN A 42 -10.32 -7.25 -1.69
C ASN A 42 -9.30 -6.40 -0.94
N ASP A 43 -8.66 -6.98 0.06
CA ASP A 43 -7.65 -6.29 0.84
C ASP A 43 -6.38 -6.04 0.03
N SER A 44 -5.95 -6.98 -0.84
CA SER A 44 -4.79 -6.77 -1.71
C SER A 44 -5.04 -5.65 -2.72
N ARG A 45 -6.26 -5.56 -3.25
CA ARG A 45 -6.69 -4.45 -4.11
C ARG A 45 -6.72 -3.13 -3.33
N LEU A 46 -7.28 -3.12 -2.12
CA LEU A 46 -7.35 -1.93 -1.27
C LEU A 46 -5.96 -1.40 -0.91
N LEU A 47 -5.04 -2.26 -0.48
CA LEU A 47 -3.66 -1.86 -0.17
C LEU A 47 -2.93 -1.27 -1.38
N ARG A 48 -3.20 -1.79 -2.58
CA ARG A 48 -2.66 -1.21 -3.82
C ARG A 48 -3.19 0.21 -4.05
N LEU A 49 -4.50 0.41 -3.92
CA LEU A 49 -5.14 1.72 -4.11
C LEU A 49 -4.60 2.74 -3.10
N LEU A 50 -4.50 2.36 -1.83
CA LEU A 50 -3.93 3.22 -0.78
C LEU A 50 -2.46 3.58 -1.05
N ALA A 51 -1.67 2.65 -1.57
CA ALA A 51 -0.28 2.92 -1.94
C ALA A 51 -0.15 3.84 -3.16
N GLU A 52 -1.10 3.80 -4.09
CA GLU A 52 -1.15 4.64 -5.30
C GLU A 52 -1.82 6.00 -5.06
N HIS A 53 -2.51 6.18 -3.92
CA HIS A 53 -3.34 7.36 -3.68
C HIS A 53 -2.50 8.65 -3.55
N PRO A 54 -2.87 9.75 -4.23
CA PRO A 54 -2.10 11.00 -4.20
C PRO A 54 -2.04 11.64 -2.81
N ASN A 55 -3.14 11.62 -2.05
CA ASN A 55 -3.21 12.16 -0.69
C ASN A 55 -2.74 11.17 0.39
N ALA A 56 -2.22 9.99 0.04
CA ALA A 56 -1.67 9.09 1.05
C ALA A 56 -0.37 9.68 1.60
N ASP A 57 -0.46 10.21 2.81
CA ASP A 57 0.66 10.75 3.56
C ASP A 57 1.59 9.64 4.07
N ARG A 58 2.71 10.06 4.69
CA ARG A 58 3.68 9.10 5.23
C ARG A 58 3.06 8.16 6.28
N ALA A 59 2.10 8.62 7.08
CA ALA A 59 1.48 7.80 8.12
C ALA A 59 0.60 6.70 7.52
N VAL A 60 -0.17 7.02 6.48
CA VAL A 60 -0.95 6.04 5.69
C VAL A 60 -0.02 5.02 5.05
N LEU A 61 1.05 5.48 4.38
CA LEU A 61 2.00 4.59 3.68
C LEU A 61 2.73 3.64 4.64
N LEU A 62 3.09 4.09 5.84
CA LEU A 62 3.68 3.23 6.88
C LEU A 62 2.69 2.16 7.39
N LYS A 63 1.41 2.49 7.53
CA LYS A 63 0.37 1.50 7.87
C LYS A 63 0.20 0.47 6.75
N VAL A 64 0.18 0.92 5.50
CA VAL A 64 0.13 0.01 4.33
C VAL A 64 1.36 -0.90 4.32
N LEU A 65 2.56 -0.36 4.58
CA LEU A 65 3.80 -1.13 4.68
C LEU A 65 3.70 -2.25 5.72
N ALA A 66 3.29 -1.93 6.94
CA ALA A 66 3.13 -2.92 8.02
C ALA A 66 2.13 -4.03 7.66
N GLN A 67 1.05 -3.69 6.94
CA GLN A 67 0.09 -4.69 6.45
C GLN A 67 0.67 -5.60 5.37
N LEU A 68 1.49 -5.05 4.47
CA LEU A 68 2.18 -5.85 3.45
C LEU A 68 3.21 -6.78 4.08
N GLU A 69 3.96 -6.32 5.09
CA GLU A 69 4.89 -7.16 5.85
C GLU A 69 4.18 -8.36 6.48
N ALA A 70 3.08 -8.12 7.21
CA ALA A 70 2.29 -9.17 7.85
C ALA A 70 1.81 -10.22 6.83
N ARG A 71 1.35 -9.78 5.65
CA ARG A 71 0.89 -10.68 4.58
C ARG A 71 2.00 -11.46 3.91
N LEU A 72 3.15 -10.83 3.68
CA LEU A 72 4.31 -11.49 3.10
C LEU A 72 4.91 -12.51 4.07
N LEU A 73 4.73 -12.33 5.38
CA LEU A 73 5.09 -13.31 6.40
C LEU A 73 4.14 -14.52 6.39
N THR A 74 2.84 -14.31 6.28
CA THR A 74 1.86 -15.42 6.26
C THR A 74 1.82 -16.17 4.92
N ALA A 75 2.50 -15.65 3.88
CA ALA A 75 2.65 -16.23 2.54
C ALA A 75 1.34 -16.59 1.83
N THR A 76 0.22 -16.08 2.33
CA THR A 76 -1.14 -16.45 1.91
C THR A 76 -1.54 -15.72 0.62
N SER A 77 -1.06 -14.48 0.45
CA SER A 77 -1.26 -13.67 -0.74
C SER A 77 0.02 -12.94 -1.14
N ARG A 78 0.15 -12.63 -2.43
CA ARG A 78 1.29 -11.91 -3.03
C ARG A 78 0.83 -10.53 -3.49
N PRO A 79 0.76 -9.52 -2.60
CA PRO A 79 0.35 -8.15 -2.95
C PRO A 79 1.48 -7.40 -3.69
N TYR A 80 2.01 -8.02 -4.75
CA TYR A 80 3.13 -7.51 -5.55
C TYR A 80 2.87 -6.09 -6.04
N ALA A 81 1.67 -5.81 -6.56
CA ALA A 81 1.32 -4.50 -7.07
C ALA A 81 1.38 -3.40 -5.99
N ALA A 82 0.95 -3.69 -4.76
CA ALA A 82 1.00 -2.74 -3.65
C ALA A 82 2.44 -2.47 -3.18
N VAL A 83 3.27 -3.52 -3.06
CA VAL A 83 4.71 -3.37 -2.74
C VAL A 83 5.41 -2.50 -3.78
N LEU A 84 5.09 -2.75 -5.05
CA LEU A 84 5.61 -2.02 -6.18
C LEU A 84 5.17 -0.55 -6.21
N ALA A 85 3.93 -0.26 -5.83
CA ALA A 85 3.41 1.10 -5.70
C ALA A 85 4.10 1.84 -4.54
N LEU A 86 4.25 1.21 -3.37
CA LEU A 86 5.04 1.77 -2.27
C LEU A 86 6.48 2.07 -2.68
N ALA A 87 7.07 1.20 -3.52
CA ALA A 87 8.39 1.40 -4.12
C ALA A 87 8.45 2.51 -5.18
N ALA A 88 7.35 3.20 -5.50
CA ALA A 88 7.33 4.45 -6.27
C ALA A 88 7.12 5.72 -5.41
N ARG A 89 6.56 5.61 -4.19
CA ARG A 89 6.33 6.72 -3.24
C ARG A 89 7.61 7.30 -2.57
N PRO A 90 8.02 8.56 -2.86
CA PRO A 90 9.23 9.18 -2.28
C PRO A 90 9.16 9.42 -0.76
N GLU A 91 7.95 9.38 -0.18
CA GLU A 91 7.69 9.57 1.25
C GLU A 91 8.23 8.43 2.12
N LEU A 92 8.53 7.28 1.50
CA LEU A 92 9.17 6.13 2.16
C LEU A 92 10.62 5.99 1.70
N THR A 93 11.51 5.73 2.65
CA THR A 93 12.93 5.51 2.40
C THR A 93 13.20 4.12 1.82
N PRO A 94 14.25 3.95 1.01
CA PRO A 94 14.64 2.62 0.53
C PRO A 94 14.94 1.63 1.66
N LYS A 95 15.46 2.11 2.81
CA LYS A 95 15.75 1.27 3.98
C LYS A 95 14.50 0.68 4.62
N GLU A 96 13.39 1.43 4.65
CA GLU A 96 12.10 0.93 5.15
C GLU A 96 11.51 -0.14 4.22
N LEU A 97 11.84 -0.12 2.92
CA LEU A 97 11.29 -1.05 1.92
C LEU A 97 12.18 -2.28 1.68
N GLN A 98 13.47 -2.23 2.01
CA GLN A 98 14.41 -3.34 1.87
C GLN A 98 13.98 -4.63 2.59
N PRO A 99 13.45 -4.59 3.84
CA PRO A 99 12.99 -5.78 4.55
C PRO A 99 11.92 -6.57 3.78
N LEU A 100 11.08 -5.92 2.97
CA LEU A 100 10.07 -6.61 2.17
C LEU A 100 10.67 -7.63 1.19
N ALA A 101 11.90 -7.39 0.72
CA ALA A 101 12.59 -8.30 -0.19
C ALA A 101 13.07 -9.58 0.50
N THR A 102 13.31 -9.55 1.81
CA THR A 102 13.84 -10.69 2.58
C THR A 102 12.74 -11.59 3.13
N LEU A 103 11.48 -11.16 3.08
CA LEU A 103 10.34 -11.94 3.58
C LEU A 103 10.07 -13.20 2.74
N PRO A 104 9.53 -14.28 3.34
CA PRO A 104 9.31 -15.56 2.66
C PRO A 104 8.32 -15.45 1.49
N GLY A 105 7.29 -14.60 1.60
CA GLY A 105 6.33 -14.33 0.53
C GLY A 105 6.90 -13.51 -0.65
N ALA A 106 8.12 -12.99 -0.54
CA ALA A 106 8.75 -12.24 -1.61
C ALA A 106 9.14 -13.17 -2.77
N SER A 107 8.54 -12.95 -3.95
CA SER A 107 8.94 -13.67 -5.16
C SER A 107 10.16 -13.04 -5.83
N PRO A 108 10.93 -13.76 -6.67
CA PRO A 108 12.02 -13.17 -7.44
C PRO A 108 11.59 -11.96 -8.27
N ARG A 109 10.39 -12.01 -8.89
CA ARG A 109 9.82 -10.88 -9.65
C ARG A 109 9.55 -9.67 -8.75
N MET A 110 9.06 -9.90 -7.54
CA MET A 110 8.87 -8.86 -6.53
C MET A 110 10.18 -8.18 -6.15
N ARG A 111 11.20 -8.98 -5.82
CA ARG A 111 12.52 -8.48 -5.45
C ARG A 111 13.12 -7.63 -6.57
N THR A 112 13.13 -8.15 -7.80
CA THR A 112 13.68 -7.41 -8.96
C THR A 112 12.90 -6.13 -9.23
N GLY A 113 11.56 -6.17 -9.16
CA GLY A 113 10.72 -4.98 -9.37
C GLY A 113 10.93 -3.91 -8.30
N LEU A 114 11.05 -4.32 -7.04
CA LEU A 114 11.34 -3.45 -5.91
C LEU A 114 12.72 -2.79 -6.08
N SER A 115 13.78 -3.59 -6.28
CA SER A 115 15.14 -3.08 -6.46
C SER A 115 15.24 -2.12 -7.64
N ARG A 116 14.58 -2.42 -8.77
CA ARG A 116 14.55 -1.55 -9.94
C ARG A 116 13.94 -0.19 -9.64
N ARG A 117 12.80 -0.15 -8.94
CA ARG A 117 12.15 1.12 -8.60
C ARG A 117 12.95 1.91 -7.57
N LEU A 118 13.53 1.25 -6.58
CA LEU A 118 14.42 1.90 -5.62
C LEU A 118 15.66 2.49 -6.30
N ALA A 119 16.27 1.77 -7.25
CA ALA A 119 17.39 2.26 -8.03
C ALA A 119 17.02 3.46 -8.93
N ASN A 120 15.82 3.46 -9.51
CA ASN A 120 15.33 4.59 -10.31
C ASN A 120 15.03 5.85 -9.49
N ARG A 121 14.86 5.74 -8.17
CA ARG A 121 14.68 6.88 -7.25
C ARG A 121 15.99 7.51 -6.80
N ALA A 122 17.03 6.68 -6.67
CA ALA A 122 18.35 7.21 -6.35
C ALA A 122 18.72 8.21 -7.47
N PRO A 123 19.18 9.42 -7.14
CA PRO A 123 19.65 10.33 -8.17
C PRO A 123 20.71 9.57 -8.97
N LYS A 124 20.51 9.45 -10.29
CA LYS A 124 21.58 9.04 -11.19
C LYS A 124 22.67 10.09 -11.03
N ASN A 125 23.68 9.78 -10.22
CA ASN A 125 24.83 10.65 -10.09
C ASN A 125 25.48 10.70 -11.50
N PRO A 126 25.69 11.91 -12.06
CA PRO A 126 26.39 12.06 -13.33
C PRO A 126 27.85 11.60 -13.24
#